data_AF-A0A524AA44-F1
#
_entry.id   AF-A0A524AA44-F1
#
_cell.length_a   1.000
_cell.length_b   1.000
_cell.length_c   1.000
_cell.angle_alpha   90.00
_cell.angle_beta   90.00
_cell.angle_gamma   90.00
#
_symmetry.space_group_name_H-M   'P 1'
#
loop_
_entity.id
_entity.type
_entity.pdbx_description
1 polymer ?
#
loop_
_entity_poly.entity_id
_entity_poly.type
_entity_poly.pdbx_seq_one_letter_code
_entity_poly.pdbx_strand_id
1 'polypeptide(L)'
;MRKALLIGLDCAAPDLLFNRFADKLPNFRRMMEKGVYGKLESSDPPITIPAWTVMASSRSPGFLGLYGFRHRRDNSYKDIWIASSRRVRAKRIWDCVAEAGGKSCLVGVPPSYPPFPVEGWLVGGFITPDTNRNYTYPEELAQEIEEVVDEYQVDVEFRIEDKRSLVKDLFEMTEKHFEVIKHLMRTRDWSFFMFVEIGLDRIHHAFWKYFDEAHGLHVPGSEFEGVMEDYYVLLDEKVGELLEL
;
A
#
# COMPACT_ATOMS: atom_id res chain seq x y z
N MET A 1 -8.19 -18.28 17.75
CA MET A 1 -7.74 -16.87 17.87
C MET A 1 -8.66 -16.01 17.01
N ARG A 2 -8.98 -14.76 17.39
CA ARG A 2 -9.69 -13.85 16.47
C ARG A 2 -8.72 -13.40 15.39
N LYS A 3 -9.17 -13.38 14.13
CA LYS A 3 -8.41 -12.84 13.00
C LYS A 3 -8.49 -11.31 12.99
N ALA A 4 -7.40 -10.64 12.62
CA ALA A 4 -7.35 -9.19 12.46
C ALA A 4 -6.81 -8.83 11.06
N LEU A 5 -7.58 -8.05 10.31
CA LEU A 5 -7.22 -7.54 8.98
C LEU A 5 -6.93 -6.03 9.07
N LEU A 6 -5.79 -5.59 8.56
CA LEU A 6 -5.41 -4.19 8.41
C LEU A 6 -5.27 -3.88 6.91
N ILE A 7 -6.15 -2.99 6.43
CA ILE A 7 -6.17 -2.51 5.05
C ILE A 7 -5.48 -1.15 5.01
N GLY A 8 -4.38 -1.05 4.28
CA GLY A 8 -3.69 0.20 4.01
C GLY A 8 -3.97 0.68 2.59
N LEU A 9 -4.46 1.91 2.45
CA LEU A 9 -4.58 2.60 1.16
C LEU A 9 -3.60 3.76 1.18
N ASP A 10 -2.50 3.64 0.44
CA ASP A 10 -1.44 4.66 0.49
C ASP A 10 -1.95 5.99 -0.09
N CYS A 11 -1.58 7.09 0.56
CA CYS A 11 -2.03 8.45 0.20
C CYS A 11 -3.56 8.68 0.23
N ALA A 12 -4.36 7.81 0.87
CA ALA A 12 -5.81 8.02 0.98
C ALA A 12 -6.13 9.32 1.74
N ALA A 13 -6.67 10.30 1.01
CA ALA A 13 -7.00 11.60 1.58
C ALA A 13 -8.34 11.49 2.34
N PRO A 14 -8.38 11.79 3.67
CA PRO A 14 -9.59 11.61 4.47
C PRO A 14 -10.81 12.36 3.93
N ASP A 15 -10.60 13.54 3.33
CA ASP A 15 -11.71 14.33 2.78
C ASP A 15 -12.35 13.67 1.54
N LEU A 16 -11.55 12.99 0.72
CA LEU A 16 -12.07 12.28 -0.45
C LEU A 16 -12.93 11.08 -0.04
N LEU A 17 -12.42 10.29 0.91
CA LEU A 17 -13.10 9.08 1.37
C LEU A 17 -14.32 9.40 2.26
N PHE A 18 -14.19 10.33 3.21
CA PHE A 18 -15.25 10.62 4.18
C PHE A 18 -16.32 11.59 3.65
N ASN A 19 -15.98 12.44 2.68
CA ASN A 19 -16.89 13.48 2.19
C ASN A 19 -17.11 13.38 0.68
N ARG A 20 -16.10 13.73 -0.13
CA ARG A 20 -16.29 14.01 -1.58
C ARG A 20 -16.84 12.81 -2.36
N PHE A 21 -16.37 11.61 -2.05
CA PHE A 21 -16.80 10.38 -2.73
C PHE A 21 -17.71 9.49 -1.89
N ALA A 22 -18.06 9.88 -0.66
CA ALA A 22 -18.72 8.99 0.30
C ALA A 22 -20.00 8.33 -0.24
N ASP A 23 -20.77 9.01 -1.10
CA ASP A 23 -22.00 8.46 -1.72
C ASP A 23 -21.75 7.37 -2.77
N LYS A 24 -20.52 7.25 -3.25
CA LYS A 24 -20.07 6.25 -4.23
C LYS A 24 -19.34 5.07 -3.60
N LEU A 25 -19.11 5.11 -2.28
CA LEU A 25 -18.28 4.15 -1.54
C LEU A 25 -19.12 3.38 -0.50
N PRO A 26 -20.07 2.52 -0.94
CA PRO A 26 -21.00 1.85 -0.03
C PRO A 26 -20.32 0.92 0.99
N ASN A 27 -19.20 0.28 0.65
CA ASN A 27 -18.51 -0.63 1.57
C ASN A 27 -17.75 0.13 2.66
N PHE A 28 -17.03 1.19 2.32
CA PHE A 28 -16.39 2.08 3.29
C PHE A 28 -17.44 2.78 4.16
N ARG A 29 -18.54 3.27 3.57
CA ARG A 29 -19.68 3.83 4.32
C ARG A 29 -20.22 2.83 5.33
N ARG A 30 -20.46 1.57 4.91
CA ARG A 30 -20.91 0.48 5.79
C ARG A 30 -19.92 0.23 6.93
N MET A 31 -18.62 0.28 6.68
CA MET A 31 -17.58 0.14 7.71
C MET A 31 -17.60 1.31 8.71
N MET A 32 -17.78 2.54 8.22
CA MET A 32 -17.85 3.74 9.04
C MET A 32 -19.11 3.75 9.94
N GLU A 33 -20.27 3.38 9.39
CA GLU A 33 -21.54 3.34 10.12
C GLU A 33 -21.57 2.25 11.21
N LYS A 34 -20.93 1.10 10.95
CA LYS A 34 -20.89 -0.04 11.89
C LYS A 34 -19.67 -0.02 12.82
N GLY A 35 -18.75 0.91 12.60
CA GLY A 35 -17.46 0.97 13.27
C GLY A 35 -17.19 2.31 13.94
N VAL A 36 -15.90 2.61 14.10
CA VAL A 36 -15.41 3.91 14.56
C VAL A 36 -14.49 4.44 13.48
N TYR A 37 -14.68 5.70 13.09
CA TYR A 37 -13.87 6.36 12.09
C TYR A 37 -13.50 7.77 12.55
N GLY A 38 -12.42 8.31 11.98
CA GLY A 38 -11.93 9.64 12.26
C GLY A 38 -10.65 9.96 11.50
N LYS A 39 -10.25 11.22 11.52
CA LYS A 39 -8.96 11.64 10.98
C LYS A 39 -7.85 11.21 11.95
N LEU A 40 -6.81 10.58 11.41
CA LEU A 40 -5.60 10.23 12.13
C LEU A 40 -4.46 11.16 11.72
N GLU A 41 -3.59 11.46 12.67
CA GLU A 41 -2.33 12.18 12.39
C GLU A 41 -1.29 11.19 11.87
N SER A 42 -0.63 11.56 10.77
CA SER A 42 0.48 10.78 10.20
C SER A 42 1.78 11.05 10.96
N SER A 43 2.85 10.30 10.63
CA SER A 43 4.20 10.69 11.01
C SER A 43 4.63 12.01 10.36
N ASP A 44 5.60 12.69 10.96
CA ASP A 44 6.35 13.79 10.34
C ASP A 44 7.80 13.34 10.04
N PRO A 45 8.20 13.20 8.75
CA PRO A 45 7.45 13.56 7.55
C PRO A 45 6.38 12.52 7.15
N PRO A 46 5.26 12.95 6.52
CA PRO A 46 4.16 12.07 6.10
C PRO A 46 4.47 11.45 4.73
N ILE A 47 5.53 10.65 4.65
CA ILE A 47 5.96 9.95 3.44
C ILE A 47 5.72 8.45 3.64
N THR A 48 5.32 7.73 2.59
CA THR A 48 5.01 6.29 2.58
C THR A 48 5.87 5.44 3.53
N ILE A 49 7.20 5.42 3.33
CA ILE A 49 8.09 4.58 4.14
C ILE A 49 8.04 4.92 5.63
N PRO A 50 8.33 6.17 6.08
CA PRO A 50 8.21 6.50 7.49
C PRO A 50 6.80 6.29 8.04
N ALA A 51 5.74 6.69 7.33
CA ALA A 51 4.37 6.61 7.84
C ALA A 51 3.96 5.17 8.20
N TRP A 52 4.14 4.22 7.27
CA TRP A 52 3.78 2.82 7.52
C TRP A 52 4.69 2.15 8.55
N THR A 53 6.00 2.46 8.54
CA THR A 53 6.92 1.84 9.50
C THR A 53 6.78 2.40 10.92
N VAL A 54 6.41 3.69 11.06
CA VAL A 54 6.06 4.32 12.34
C VAL A 54 4.81 3.67 12.90
N MET A 55 3.75 3.53 12.07
CA MET A 55 2.52 2.85 12.46
C MET A 55 2.81 1.42 12.95
N ALA A 56 3.57 0.65 12.16
CA ALA A 56 3.84 -0.75 12.49
C ALA A 56 4.72 -0.94 13.73
N SER A 57 5.61 0.00 14.05
CA SER A 57 6.61 -0.13 15.13
C SER A 57 6.34 0.72 16.37
N SER A 58 5.42 1.68 16.30
CA SER A 58 5.22 2.72 17.32
C SER A 58 6.50 3.50 17.66
N ARG A 59 7.41 3.65 16.69
CA ARG A 59 8.66 4.43 16.83
C ARG A 59 8.63 5.64 15.93
N SER A 60 9.25 6.74 16.37
CA SER A 60 9.34 7.96 15.57
C SER A 60 10.26 7.78 14.35
N PRO A 61 10.08 8.59 13.28
CA PRO A 61 11.02 8.63 12.15
C PRO A 61 12.48 8.82 12.58
N GLY A 62 12.70 9.64 13.61
CA GLY A 62 14.03 9.88 14.19
C GLY A 62 14.65 8.64 14.87
N PHE A 63 13.86 7.84 15.57
CA PHE A 63 14.32 6.57 16.12
C PHE A 63 14.68 5.56 15.03
N LEU A 64 13.87 5.52 13.96
CA LEU A 64 14.04 4.60 12.84
C LEU A 64 15.16 5.04 11.87
N GLY A 65 15.52 6.33 11.88
CA GLY A 65 16.43 6.93 10.90
C GLY A 65 15.86 6.95 9.48
N LEU A 66 14.53 6.89 9.35
CA LEU A 66 13.81 6.83 8.07
C LEU A 66 12.93 8.08 7.94
N TYR A 67 13.21 8.94 6.97
CA TYR A 67 12.51 10.21 6.73
C TYR A 67 11.90 10.28 5.32
N GLY A 68 11.94 9.17 4.58
CA GLY A 68 11.53 9.07 3.18
C GLY A 68 12.12 7.81 2.57
N PHE A 69 12.16 7.74 1.24
CA PHE A 69 12.75 6.60 0.52
C PHE A 69 14.15 6.87 -0.02
N ARG A 70 14.56 8.13 -0.13
CA ARG A 70 15.92 8.56 -0.48
C ARG A 70 16.50 9.38 0.66
N HIS A 71 17.74 9.09 0.99
CA HIS A 71 18.45 9.72 2.08
C HIS A 71 19.84 10.12 1.61
N ARG A 72 20.33 11.25 2.10
CA ARG A 72 21.72 11.66 1.86
C ARG A 72 22.66 10.79 2.69
N ARG A 73 23.82 10.48 2.13
CA ARG A 73 24.95 9.96 2.91
C ARG A 73 25.74 11.13 3.47
N ASP A 74 25.96 11.09 4.77
CA ASP A 74 26.65 12.15 5.51
C ASP A 74 26.07 13.54 5.18
N ASN A 75 26.92 14.51 4.86
CA ASN A 75 26.54 15.86 4.42
C ASN A 75 26.59 16.03 2.88
N SER A 76 26.52 14.94 2.13
CA SER A 76 26.62 14.97 0.66
C SER A 76 25.30 15.39 -0.01
N TYR A 77 25.41 16.19 -1.07
CA TYR A 77 24.29 16.50 -1.97
C TYR A 77 24.20 15.56 -3.19
N LYS A 78 25.23 14.74 -3.41
CA LYS A 78 25.34 13.86 -4.60
C LYS A 78 25.25 12.38 -4.25
N ASP A 79 25.61 12.02 -3.02
CA ASP A 79 25.60 10.63 -2.57
C ASP A 79 24.35 10.35 -1.76
N ILE A 80 23.57 9.37 -2.23
CA ILE A 80 22.30 8.97 -1.63
C ILE A 80 22.28 7.47 -1.38
N TRP A 81 21.43 7.07 -0.45
CA TRP A 81 21.03 5.68 -0.26
C TRP A 81 19.51 5.58 -0.27
N ILE A 82 19.01 4.40 -0.66
CA ILE A 82 17.59 4.09 -0.69
C ILE A 82 17.24 3.33 0.57
N ALA A 83 16.11 3.69 1.19
CA ALA A 83 15.56 2.96 2.32
C ALA A 83 15.43 1.47 2.01
N SER A 84 15.58 0.61 3.01
CA SER A 84 15.36 -0.83 2.86
C SER A 84 14.90 -1.41 4.18
N SER A 85 14.24 -2.56 4.11
CA SER A 85 13.78 -3.31 5.28
C SER A 85 14.90 -3.59 6.28
N ARG A 86 16.14 -3.80 5.80
CA ARG A 86 17.36 -4.04 6.61
C ARG A 86 17.69 -2.92 7.61
N ARG A 87 17.16 -1.71 7.41
CA ARG A 87 17.35 -0.58 8.33
C ARG A 87 16.37 -0.61 9.50
N VAL A 88 15.25 -1.32 9.37
CA VAL A 88 14.22 -1.39 10.41
C VAL A 88 14.59 -2.46 11.41
N ARG A 89 15.16 -2.04 12.55
CA ARG A 89 15.53 -2.93 13.68
C ARG A 89 14.51 -2.95 14.80
N ALA A 90 13.55 -2.04 14.76
CA ALA A 90 12.47 -1.99 15.74
C ALA A 90 11.53 -3.19 15.55
N LYS A 91 11.05 -3.75 16.67
CA LYS A 91 9.91 -4.67 16.63
C LYS A 91 8.71 -3.99 16.00
N ARG A 92 7.97 -4.75 15.20
CA ARG A 92 6.75 -4.34 14.51
C ARG A 92 5.58 -5.21 14.98
N ILE A 93 4.36 -4.79 14.67
CA ILE A 93 3.14 -5.44 15.14
C ILE A 93 3.12 -6.95 14.85
N TRP A 94 3.61 -7.39 13.69
CA TRP A 94 3.69 -8.81 13.34
C TRP A 94 4.73 -9.60 14.14
N ASP A 95 5.79 -8.96 14.64
CA ASP A 95 6.75 -9.59 15.55
C ASP A 95 6.07 -9.88 16.90
N CYS A 96 5.21 -8.95 17.36
CA CYS A 96 4.40 -9.17 18.58
C CYS A 96 3.35 -10.29 18.37
N VAL A 97 2.74 -10.38 17.18
CA VAL A 97 1.82 -11.47 16.83
C VAL A 97 2.54 -12.82 16.87
N ALA A 98 3.75 -12.89 16.32
CA ALA A 98 4.61 -14.08 16.38
C ALA A 98 4.94 -14.49 17.81
N GLU A 99 5.32 -13.53 18.67
CA GLU A 99 5.61 -13.78 20.10
C GLU A 99 4.38 -14.31 20.86
N ALA A 100 3.17 -13.97 20.42
CA ALA A 100 1.91 -14.52 20.92
C ALA A 100 1.50 -15.86 20.29
N GLY A 101 2.35 -16.46 19.44
CA GLY A 101 2.10 -17.73 18.76
C GLY A 101 1.18 -17.63 17.54
N GLY A 102 0.94 -16.42 17.02
CA GLY A 102 0.17 -16.17 15.81
C GLY A 102 1.04 -16.09 14.56
N LYS A 103 0.40 -16.17 13.38
CA LYS A 103 1.06 -15.99 12.07
C LYS A 103 0.55 -14.73 11.38
N SER A 104 1.42 -14.07 10.63
CA SER A 104 1.11 -12.87 9.87
C SER A 104 1.22 -13.08 8.36
N CYS A 105 0.30 -12.53 7.57
CA CYS A 105 0.43 -12.41 6.13
C CYS A 105 0.53 -10.92 5.77
N LEU A 106 1.63 -10.53 5.13
CA LEU A 106 1.98 -9.14 4.83
C LEU A 106 2.10 -8.96 3.31
N VAL A 107 1.38 -8.02 2.72
CA VAL A 107 1.44 -7.77 1.27
C VAL A 107 1.68 -6.29 1.01
N GLY A 108 2.75 -5.93 0.31
CA GLY A 108 2.98 -4.54 -0.09
C GLY A 108 3.45 -3.58 1.01
N VAL A 109 3.57 -4.02 2.27
CA VAL A 109 3.86 -3.16 3.43
C VAL A 109 5.28 -2.55 3.37
N PRO A 110 5.44 -1.22 3.29
CA PRO A 110 6.76 -0.63 3.11
C PRO A 110 7.47 -0.29 4.45
N PRO A 111 8.81 -0.38 4.51
CA PRO A 111 9.67 -1.04 3.52
C PRO A 111 9.71 -2.56 3.76
N SER A 112 9.39 -3.34 2.73
CA SER A 112 9.47 -4.81 2.74
C SER A 112 10.63 -5.38 1.94
N TYR A 113 11.34 -4.56 1.15
CA TYR A 113 12.47 -5.01 0.34
C TYR A 113 13.85 -4.73 0.97
N PRO A 114 14.80 -5.69 0.93
CA PRO A 114 14.59 -7.09 0.55
C PRO A 114 13.68 -7.81 1.55
N PRO A 115 12.96 -8.87 1.13
CA PRO A 115 12.12 -9.66 2.03
C PRO A 115 12.89 -10.10 3.27
N PHE A 116 12.20 -10.15 4.41
CA PHE A 116 12.75 -10.60 5.68
C PHE A 116 11.88 -11.71 6.28
N PRO A 117 12.46 -12.60 7.10
CA PRO A 117 11.71 -13.64 7.77
C PRO A 117 10.59 -13.07 8.63
N VAL A 118 9.41 -13.68 8.51
CA VAL A 118 8.24 -13.45 9.37
C VAL A 118 7.63 -14.79 9.73
N GLU A 119 7.01 -14.92 10.89
CA GLU A 119 6.17 -16.09 11.18
C GLU A 119 4.90 -16.03 10.30
N GLY A 120 4.99 -16.55 9.08
CA GLY A 120 3.94 -16.51 8.07
C GLY A 120 4.48 -16.15 6.68
N TRP A 121 3.87 -15.16 6.03
CA TRP A 121 4.11 -14.84 4.62
C TRP A 121 4.30 -13.34 4.43
N LEU A 122 5.21 -12.97 3.52
CA LEU A 122 5.47 -11.60 3.13
C LEU A 122 5.64 -11.49 1.62
N VAL A 123 4.95 -10.53 1.01
CA VAL A 123 5.12 -10.09 -0.37
C VAL A 123 5.60 -8.65 -0.34
N GLY A 124 6.66 -8.38 -1.10
CA GLY A 124 7.27 -7.06 -1.26
C GLY A 124 6.26 -6.03 -1.80
N GLY A 125 6.59 -4.76 -1.62
CA GLY A 125 5.78 -3.64 -2.11
C GLY A 125 6.64 -2.53 -2.66
N PHE A 126 6.23 -1.29 -2.42
CA PHE A 126 7.02 -0.10 -2.76
C PHE A 126 8.50 -0.29 -2.39
N ILE A 127 9.40 0.13 -3.29
CA ILE A 127 10.87 -0.05 -3.32
C ILE A 127 11.41 -1.47 -3.60
N THR A 128 10.54 -2.45 -3.85
CA THR A 128 10.93 -3.69 -4.53
C THR A 128 11.29 -3.37 -5.99
N PRO A 129 12.46 -3.79 -6.51
CA PRO A 129 12.88 -3.42 -7.87
C PRO A 129 11.97 -3.98 -8.98
N ASP A 130 11.73 -5.29 -8.95
CA ASP A 130 10.92 -6.05 -9.90
C ASP A 130 10.72 -7.49 -9.37
N THR A 131 9.98 -8.31 -10.10
CA THR A 131 9.76 -9.74 -9.81
C THR A 131 10.91 -10.65 -10.22
N ASN A 132 11.96 -10.14 -10.90
CA ASN A 132 13.16 -10.91 -11.24
C ASN A 132 14.12 -11.08 -10.06
N ARG A 133 13.87 -10.36 -8.96
CA ARG A 133 14.57 -10.53 -7.68
C ARG A 133 13.65 -11.16 -6.66
N ASN A 134 14.22 -11.80 -5.65
CA ASN A 134 13.43 -12.31 -4.54
C ASN A 134 12.65 -11.17 -3.86
N TYR A 135 11.32 -11.21 -3.99
CA TYR A 135 10.36 -10.24 -3.46
C TYR A 135 9.40 -10.87 -2.45
N THR A 136 9.59 -12.13 -2.06
CA THR A 136 8.70 -12.82 -1.13
C THR A 136 9.43 -13.50 0.03
N TYR A 137 8.69 -13.81 1.08
CA TYR A 137 9.08 -14.74 2.13
C TYR A 137 7.89 -15.64 2.48
N PRO A 138 8.05 -16.97 2.52
CA PRO A 138 9.21 -17.71 2.02
C PRO A 138 9.38 -17.50 0.49
N GLU A 139 10.55 -17.77 -0.06
CA GLU A 139 10.89 -17.44 -1.47
C GLU A 139 9.99 -18.18 -2.47
N GLU A 140 9.56 -19.40 -2.12
CA GLU A 140 8.68 -20.23 -2.93
C GLU A 140 7.29 -19.61 -3.12
N LEU A 141 6.90 -18.64 -2.29
CA LEU A 141 5.65 -17.89 -2.44
C LEU A 141 5.60 -17.12 -3.76
N ALA A 142 6.74 -16.76 -4.35
CA ALA A 142 6.77 -16.05 -5.63
C ALA A 142 6.18 -16.89 -6.77
N GLN A 143 6.49 -18.19 -6.81
CA GLN A 143 5.95 -19.12 -7.81
C GLN A 143 4.43 -19.26 -7.65
N GLU A 144 3.94 -19.36 -6.42
CA GLU A 144 2.51 -19.46 -6.18
C GLU A 144 1.76 -18.19 -6.61
N ILE A 145 2.36 -17.01 -6.44
CA ILE A 145 1.77 -15.75 -6.92
C ILE A 145 1.69 -15.73 -8.45
N GLU A 146 2.76 -16.17 -9.12
CA GLU A 146 2.79 -16.30 -10.58
C GLU A 146 1.70 -17.27 -11.08
N GLU A 147 1.44 -18.38 -10.38
CA GLU A 147 0.35 -19.30 -10.70
C GLU A 147 -1.07 -18.69 -10.53
N VAL A 148 -1.21 -17.63 -9.73
CA VAL A 148 -2.52 -16.97 -9.47
C VAL A 148 -2.80 -15.85 -10.47
N VAL A 149 -1.79 -15.06 -10.86
CA VAL A 149 -2.00 -13.85 -11.66
C VAL A 149 -1.09 -13.72 -12.89
N ASP A 150 -0.36 -14.79 -13.25
CA ASP A 150 0.69 -14.79 -14.26
C ASP A 150 1.78 -13.76 -13.93
N GLU A 151 1.71 -12.55 -14.51
CA GLU A 151 2.69 -11.49 -14.28
C GLU A 151 2.26 -10.56 -13.12
N TYR A 152 2.85 -10.77 -11.94
CA TYR A 152 2.65 -9.90 -10.78
C TYR A 152 3.38 -8.56 -10.95
N GLN A 153 2.63 -7.46 -10.87
CA GLN A 153 3.17 -6.10 -10.97
C GLN A 153 3.32 -5.54 -9.56
N VAL A 154 4.55 -5.40 -9.05
CA VAL A 154 4.76 -4.86 -7.68
C VAL A 154 4.40 -3.37 -7.57
N ASP A 155 4.63 -2.63 -8.66
CA ASP A 155 4.36 -1.20 -8.81
C ASP A 155 4.34 -0.85 -10.31
N VAL A 156 3.94 0.36 -10.66
CA VAL A 156 3.95 0.87 -12.04
C VAL A 156 4.77 2.15 -12.18
N GLU A 157 5.38 2.34 -13.35
CA GLU A 157 6.03 3.61 -13.67
C GLU A 157 4.99 4.71 -13.92
N PHE A 158 4.74 5.53 -12.91
CA PHE A 158 3.67 6.53 -12.95
C PHE A 158 4.07 7.90 -13.50
N ARG A 159 5.38 8.16 -13.64
CA ARG A 159 5.92 9.45 -14.11
C ARG A 159 6.09 9.49 -15.63
N ILE A 160 5.11 8.93 -16.35
CA ILE A 160 5.09 8.87 -17.80
C ILE A 160 4.11 9.89 -18.41
N GLU A 161 4.32 10.25 -19.68
CA GLU A 161 3.44 11.14 -20.43
C GLU A 161 2.15 10.45 -20.88
N ASP A 162 2.23 9.17 -21.26
CA ASP A 162 1.07 8.38 -21.68
C ASP A 162 0.18 8.04 -20.48
N LYS A 163 -0.73 8.97 -20.18
CA LYS A 163 -1.68 8.83 -19.07
C LYS A 163 -2.73 7.77 -19.33
N ARG A 164 -3.07 7.44 -20.58
CA ARG A 164 -4.06 6.39 -20.88
C ARG A 164 -3.51 5.01 -20.55
N SER A 165 -2.26 4.72 -20.95
CA SER A 165 -1.60 3.47 -20.55
C SER A 165 -1.49 3.39 -19.03
N LEU A 166 -1.08 4.49 -18.37
CA LEU A 166 -0.94 4.51 -16.92
C LEU A 166 -2.25 4.18 -16.18
N VAL A 167 -3.40 4.71 -16.62
CA VAL A 167 -4.70 4.35 -16.03
C VAL A 167 -4.93 2.85 -16.16
N LYS A 168 -4.74 2.29 -17.36
CA LYS A 168 -4.93 0.85 -17.58
C LYS A 168 -4.02 0.02 -16.66
N ASP A 169 -2.74 0.36 -16.60
CA ASP A 169 -1.74 -0.37 -15.84
C ASP A 169 -2.03 -0.30 -14.32
N LEU A 170 -2.51 0.84 -13.82
CA LEU A 170 -2.89 1.01 -12.41
C LEU A 170 -4.10 0.16 -12.02
N PHE A 171 -5.15 0.14 -12.86
CA PHE A 171 -6.33 -0.67 -12.60
C PHE A 171 -5.99 -2.16 -12.68
N GLU A 172 -5.23 -2.59 -13.70
CA GLU A 172 -4.79 -3.97 -13.85
C GLU A 172 -3.89 -4.44 -12.69
N MET A 173 -2.93 -3.62 -12.28
CA MET A 173 -2.07 -3.92 -11.11
C MET A 173 -2.91 -4.11 -9.85
N THR A 174 -3.87 -3.21 -9.61
CA THR A 174 -4.74 -3.26 -8.42
C THR A 174 -5.60 -4.53 -8.42
N GLU A 175 -6.17 -4.89 -9.57
CA GLU A 175 -6.90 -6.15 -9.73
C GLU A 175 -6.03 -7.36 -9.35
N LYS A 176 -4.81 -7.46 -9.89
CA LYS A 176 -3.88 -8.55 -9.58
C LYS A 176 -3.48 -8.56 -8.11
N HIS A 177 -3.21 -7.40 -7.50
CA HIS A 177 -2.93 -7.30 -6.07
C HIS A 177 -4.07 -7.90 -5.23
N PHE A 178 -5.31 -7.53 -5.53
CA PHE A 178 -6.46 -8.03 -4.78
C PHE A 178 -6.76 -9.51 -5.05
N GLU A 179 -6.50 -10.05 -6.24
CA GLU A 179 -6.55 -11.50 -6.48
C GLU A 179 -5.54 -12.26 -5.60
N VAL A 180 -4.30 -11.78 -5.53
CA VAL A 180 -3.28 -12.36 -4.64
C VAL A 180 -3.69 -12.25 -3.18
N ILE A 181 -4.19 -11.08 -2.74
CA ILE A 181 -4.67 -10.87 -1.37
C ILE A 181 -5.80 -11.84 -1.03
N LYS A 182 -6.82 -11.97 -1.89
CA LYS A 182 -7.94 -12.91 -1.70
C LYS A 182 -7.46 -14.35 -1.62
N HIS A 183 -6.55 -14.75 -2.51
CA HIS A 183 -5.96 -16.08 -2.52
C HIS A 183 -5.23 -16.38 -1.20
N LEU A 184 -4.37 -15.48 -0.75
CA LEU A 184 -3.64 -15.65 0.52
C LEU A 184 -4.57 -15.63 1.73
N MET A 185 -5.58 -14.77 1.74
CA MET A 185 -6.57 -14.72 2.82
C MET A 185 -7.33 -16.04 2.99
N ARG A 186 -7.64 -16.72 1.87
CA ARG A 186 -8.37 -18.00 1.85
C ARG A 186 -7.48 -19.21 2.15
N THR A 187 -6.25 -19.20 1.65
CA THR A 187 -5.38 -20.39 1.69
C THR A 187 -4.42 -20.41 2.87
N ARG A 188 -4.13 -19.26 3.49
CA ARG A 188 -3.18 -19.17 4.61
C ARG A 188 -3.84 -19.24 5.98
N ASP A 189 -3.15 -19.91 6.89
CA ASP A 189 -3.47 -19.92 8.31
C ASP A 189 -2.88 -18.66 8.97
N TRP A 190 -3.57 -17.53 8.87
CA TRP A 190 -3.14 -16.25 9.43
C TRP A 190 -3.99 -15.86 10.64
N SER A 191 -3.35 -15.20 11.61
CA SER A 191 -4.01 -14.52 12.74
C SER A 191 -4.04 -13.01 12.52
N PHE A 192 -3.04 -12.47 11.82
CA PHE A 192 -2.96 -11.08 11.38
C PHE A 192 -2.73 -11.01 9.88
N PHE A 193 -3.52 -10.22 9.16
CA PHE A 193 -3.31 -9.94 7.74
C PHE A 193 -3.17 -8.44 7.58
N MET A 194 -2.12 -7.99 6.89
CA MET A 194 -1.93 -6.59 6.58
C MET A 194 -1.50 -6.44 5.13
N PHE A 195 -2.16 -5.53 4.41
CA PHE A 195 -1.67 -5.11 3.12
C PHE A 195 -1.65 -3.58 2.98
N VAL A 196 -0.83 -3.08 2.07
CA VAL A 196 -0.80 -1.68 1.66
C VAL A 196 -0.90 -1.63 0.15
N GLU A 197 -2.01 -1.06 -0.36
CA GLU A 197 -2.22 -0.79 -1.78
C GLU A 197 -1.57 0.56 -2.15
N ILE A 198 -0.59 0.50 -3.06
CA ILE A 198 0.21 1.66 -3.47
C ILE A 198 -0.41 2.43 -4.64
N GLY A 199 -1.28 1.80 -5.43
CA GLY A 199 -1.81 2.39 -6.65
C GLY A 199 -2.59 3.68 -6.41
N LEU A 200 -3.21 3.87 -5.24
CA LEU A 200 -3.88 5.13 -4.90
C LEU A 200 -2.91 6.31 -4.82
N ASP A 201 -1.72 6.11 -4.25
CA ASP A 201 -0.65 7.11 -4.24
C ASP A 201 -0.21 7.46 -5.67
N ARG A 202 -0.10 6.46 -6.54
CA ARG A 202 0.24 6.66 -7.96
C ARG A 202 -0.84 7.45 -8.70
N ILE A 203 -2.11 7.13 -8.44
CA ILE A 203 -3.26 7.85 -8.99
C ILE A 203 -3.22 9.31 -8.53
N HIS A 204 -3.05 9.57 -7.24
CA HIS A 204 -2.95 10.93 -6.73
C HIS A 204 -1.78 11.69 -7.35
N HIS A 205 -0.58 11.10 -7.42
CA HIS A 205 0.56 11.77 -8.03
C HIS A 205 0.39 12.08 -9.51
N ALA A 206 -0.22 11.19 -10.28
CA ALA A 206 -0.32 11.33 -11.72
C ALA A 206 -1.53 12.18 -12.16
N PHE A 207 -2.62 12.19 -11.39
CA PHE A 207 -3.92 12.69 -11.84
C PHE A 207 -4.53 13.83 -11.01
N TRP A 208 -3.95 14.22 -9.87
CA TRP A 208 -4.54 15.27 -9.00
C TRP A 208 -4.85 16.57 -9.75
N LYS A 209 -3.96 16.99 -10.66
CA LYS A 209 -4.15 18.22 -11.45
C LYS A 209 -5.35 18.17 -12.40
N TYR A 210 -5.82 16.99 -12.81
CA TYR A 210 -7.01 16.87 -13.64
C TYR A 210 -8.29 16.92 -12.77
N PHE A 211 -8.19 16.56 -11.49
CA PHE A 211 -9.32 16.40 -10.60
C PHE A 211 -9.62 17.63 -9.70
N ASP A 212 -8.57 18.29 -9.22
CA ASP A 212 -8.69 19.37 -8.24
C ASP A 212 -8.69 20.73 -8.94
N GLU A 213 -9.84 21.40 -8.94
CA GLU A 213 -10.03 22.74 -9.52
C GLU A 213 -9.16 23.81 -8.83
N ALA A 214 -8.77 23.61 -7.57
CA ALA A 214 -7.90 24.52 -6.82
C ALA A 214 -6.41 24.31 -7.14
N HIS A 215 -6.06 23.25 -7.88
CA HIS A 215 -4.68 22.94 -8.21
C HIS A 215 -4.09 23.99 -9.17
N GLY A 216 -2.90 24.52 -8.88
CA GLY A 216 -2.28 25.59 -9.70
C GLY A 216 -1.97 25.20 -11.15
N LEU A 217 -1.97 23.91 -11.47
CA LEU A 217 -1.84 23.35 -12.83
C LEU A 217 -3.12 22.66 -13.29
N HIS A 218 -4.29 23.07 -12.79
CA HIS A 218 -5.56 22.44 -13.12
C HIS A 218 -5.83 22.44 -14.64
N VAL A 219 -6.35 21.33 -15.16
CA VAL A 219 -6.67 21.15 -16.58
C VAL A 219 -8.16 20.83 -16.72
N PRO A 220 -9.02 21.83 -16.91
CA PRO A 220 -10.47 21.63 -17.04
C PRO A 220 -10.84 20.99 -18.39
N GLY A 221 -11.94 20.25 -18.39
CA GLY A 221 -12.41 19.44 -19.52
C GLY A 221 -11.52 18.24 -19.86
N SER A 222 -10.68 17.79 -18.92
CA SER A 222 -9.77 16.68 -19.19
C SER A 222 -10.52 15.35 -19.20
N GLU A 223 -10.17 14.46 -20.14
CA GLU A 223 -10.68 13.08 -20.16
C GLU A 223 -10.35 12.30 -18.87
N PHE A 224 -9.42 12.79 -18.05
CA PHE A 224 -8.97 12.14 -16.82
C PHE A 224 -9.64 12.66 -15.53
N GLU A 225 -10.62 13.57 -15.63
CA GLU A 225 -11.32 14.15 -14.47
C GLU A 225 -11.96 13.10 -13.56
N GLY A 226 -12.53 12.04 -14.15
CA GLY A 226 -13.20 10.95 -13.43
C GLY A 226 -12.27 9.89 -12.85
N VAL A 227 -11.01 9.82 -13.30
CA VAL A 227 -10.09 8.70 -12.97
C VAL A 227 -9.88 8.54 -11.48
N MET A 228 -9.83 9.64 -10.72
CA MET A 228 -9.70 9.56 -9.27
C MET A 228 -10.95 8.95 -8.63
N GLU A 229 -12.16 9.43 -8.98
CA GLU A 229 -13.41 8.86 -8.44
C GLU A 229 -13.53 7.37 -8.77
N ASP A 230 -13.30 7.02 -10.05
CA ASP A 230 -13.38 5.64 -10.53
C ASP A 230 -12.42 4.71 -9.78
N TYR A 231 -11.22 5.19 -9.45
CA TYR A 231 -10.25 4.40 -8.70
C TYR A 231 -10.65 4.23 -7.22
N TYR A 232 -11.26 5.23 -6.58
CA TYR A 232 -11.83 5.05 -5.23
C TYR A 232 -12.99 4.04 -5.25
N VAL A 233 -13.84 4.07 -6.27
CA VAL A 233 -14.93 3.10 -6.45
C VAL A 233 -14.38 1.69 -6.59
N LEU A 234 -13.34 1.49 -7.41
CA LEU A 234 -12.64 0.20 -7.52
C LEU A 234 -12.16 -0.28 -6.14
N LEU A 235 -11.47 0.57 -5.38
CA LEU A 235 -10.98 0.19 -4.05
C LEU A 235 -12.12 -0.16 -3.08
N ASP A 236 -13.26 0.55 -3.13
CA ASP A 236 -14.43 0.23 -2.32
C ASP A 236 -15.01 -1.15 -2.66
N GLU A 237 -15.16 -1.44 -3.95
CA GLU A 237 -15.62 -2.75 -4.43
C GLU A 237 -14.69 -3.86 -3.96
N LYS A 238 -13.37 -3.68 -4.14
CA LYS A 238 -12.36 -4.66 -3.74
C LYS A 238 -12.31 -4.86 -2.23
N VAL A 239 -12.41 -3.80 -1.42
CA VAL A 239 -12.54 -3.94 0.03
C VAL A 239 -13.84 -4.67 0.39
N GLY A 240 -14.94 -4.37 -0.30
CA GLY A 240 -16.20 -5.09 -0.17
C GLY A 240 -16.03 -6.61 -0.37
N GLU A 241 -15.35 -7.01 -1.44
CA GLU A 241 -15.04 -8.43 -1.72
C GLU A 241 -14.25 -9.09 -0.58
N LEU A 242 -13.29 -8.38 0.02
CA LEU A 242 -12.50 -8.91 1.14
C LEU A 242 -13.32 -9.09 2.42
N LEU A 243 -14.32 -8.23 2.65
CA LEU A 243 -15.17 -8.29 3.86
C LEU A 243 -16.15 -9.48 3.84
N GLU A 244 -16.39 -10.08 2.68
CA GLU A 244 -17.28 -11.24 2.53
C GLU A 244 -16.51 -12.59 2.62
N LEU A 245 -15.19 -12.57 2.87
CA LEU A 245 -14.33 -13.75 3.09
C LEU A 245 -14.33 -14.23 4.55
#